data_AF-A0A8S9BUP1-F1
#
_entry.id   AF-A0A8S9BUP1-F1
#
_cell.length_a   1.000
_cell.length_b   1.000
_cell.length_c   1.000
_cell.angle_alpha   90.00
_cell.angle_beta   90.00
_cell.angle_gamma   90.00
#
_symmetry.space_group_name_H-M   'P 1'
#
loop_
_entity.id
_entity.type
_entity.pdbx_description
1 polymer ?
#
loop_
_entity_poly.entity_id
_entity_poly.type
_entity_poly.pdbx_seq_one_letter_code
_entity_poly.pdbx_strand_id
1 'polypeptide(L)'
;MATTNHPTKRIVKFSVPGFKPDVRLKVFDNLEFHVHSIMLKIHSGFFRKFLDSPEKKIPASAEFAYEWVTKIDDDMSWHLIAAQYRTIEAEQNVGALGEHQAHEERTFEKLLLAIYNKPYAIDKLNDLIHLTKLADYYCALRIVSRTLDAAMLSSSSFGLDVFKHPLKAMPLAVQLRNRILYKECLILLQGPWTDARFHDLQDPQLLKRATKLNDQIYTAIGKVSLGLTGFMSTVEYQILDDYMEKTARTSVMHRSQVINAPSYYRQLYEFRWHLGSNPFGAYIEPTILVKNDLKLNSGLVSGQGLASRYFLGGSIPDEDLPWDTTEEDW
;
A
#
# COMPACT_ATOMS: atom_id res chain seq x y z
N MET A 1 20.01 3.81 46.59
CA MET A 1 18.95 2.86 46.20
C MET A 1 18.27 3.44 44.96
N ALA A 2 18.62 2.94 43.78
CA ALA A 2 17.99 3.37 42.53
C ALA A 2 16.65 2.63 42.40
N THR A 3 15.55 3.37 42.46
CA THR A 3 14.22 2.85 42.15
C THR A 3 14.16 2.50 40.67
N THR A 4 14.24 1.21 40.35
CA THR A 4 13.91 0.69 39.03
C THR A 4 12.42 0.94 38.78
N ASN A 5 12.11 2.02 38.06
CA ASN A 5 10.78 2.23 37.49
C ASN A 5 10.52 1.08 36.52
N HIS A 6 9.81 0.04 36.97
CA HIS A 6 9.27 -0.96 36.06
C HIS A 6 8.31 -0.24 35.10
N PRO A 7 8.49 -0.39 33.78
CA PRO A 7 7.58 0.21 32.80
C PRO A 7 6.14 -0.21 33.11
N THR A 8 5.24 0.76 33.14
CA THR A 8 3.82 0.54 33.48
C THR A 8 3.17 -0.31 32.39
N LYS A 9 2.70 -1.49 32.77
CA LYS A 9 2.02 -2.42 31.87
C LYS A 9 0.77 -1.77 31.26
N ARG A 10 0.73 -1.66 29.92
CA ARG A 10 -0.40 -1.14 29.15
C ARG A 10 -1.40 -2.27 28.88
N ILE A 11 -2.67 -2.06 29.27
CA ILE A 11 -3.76 -3.00 29.00
C ILE A 11 -4.72 -2.38 27.99
N VAL A 12 -4.95 -3.07 26.88
CA VAL A 12 -5.87 -2.67 25.81
C VAL A 12 -7.05 -3.64 25.78
N LYS A 13 -8.25 -3.14 26.05
CA LYS A 13 -9.47 -3.95 26.07
C LYS A 13 -10.29 -3.71 24.80
N PHE A 14 -10.59 -4.79 24.09
CA PHE A 14 -11.56 -4.75 23.00
C PHE A 14 -12.94 -5.10 23.55
N SER A 15 -13.97 -4.44 23.01
CA SER A 15 -15.37 -4.60 23.46
C SER A 15 -16.22 -5.07 22.30
N VAL A 16 -17.05 -6.09 22.52
CA VAL A 16 -18.13 -6.52 21.62
C VAL A 16 -19.43 -6.50 22.43
N PRO A 17 -20.49 -5.81 21.96
CA PRO A 17 -21.75 -5.73 22.71
C PRO A 17 -22.29 -7.12 23.08
N GLY A 18 -22.59 -7.32 24.36
CA GLY A 18 -23.13 -8.57 24.89
C GLY A 18 -22.11 -9.68 25.18
N PHE A 19 -20.81 -9.45 24.90
CA PHE A 19 -19.75 -10.43 25.16
C PHE A 19 -18.69 -9.86 26.11
N LYS A 20 -18.17 -10.73 26.98
CA LYS A 20 -16.99 -10.43 27.79
C LYS A 20 -15.75 -10.99 27.06
N PRO A 21 -14.60 -10.28 27.09
CA PRO A 21 -13.34 -10.84 26.64
C PRO A 21 -13.02 -12.15 27.38
N ASP A 22 -12.66 -13.18 26.64
CA ASP A 22 -12.33 -14.52 27.15
C ASP A 22 -10.90 -14.95 26.80
N VAL A 23 -10.16 -14.10 26.08
CA VAL A 23 -8.76 -14.31 25.70
C VAL A 23 -7.90 -13.17 26.24
N ARG A 24 -6.80 -13.54 26.90
CA ARG A 24 -5.72 -12.64 27.31
C ARG A 24 -4.47 -12.89 26.43
N LEU A 25 -4.04 -11.90 25.67
CA LEU A 25 -2.80 -11.95 24.90
C LEU A 25 -1.76 -11.04 25.56
N LYS A 26 -0.67 -11.61 26.07
CA LYS A 26 0.48 -10.88 26.60
C LYS A 26 1.53 -10.77 25.50
N VAL A 27 1.56 -9.62 24.86
CA VAL A 27 2.45 -9.34 23.73
C VAL A 27 3.66 -8.63 24.30
N PHE A 28 4.76 -9.37 24.42
CA PHE A 28 5.94 -9.01 25.21
C PHE A 28 5.57 -8.68 26.66
N ASP A 29 6.43 -7.95 27.38
CA ASP A 29 6.24 -7.72 28.82
C ASP A 29 5.29 -6.55 29.15
N ASN A 30 5.18 -5.58 28.24
CA ASN A 30 4.55 -4.29 28.53
C ASN A 30 3.14 -4.14 27.97
N LEU A 31 2.67 -5.05 27.13
CA LEU A 31 1.38 -4.92 26.44
C LEU A 31 0.51 -6.14 26.64
N GLU A 32 -0.70 -5.92 27.14
CA GLU A 32 -1.70 -6.96 27.31
C GLU A 32 -3.00 -6.58 26.58
N PHE A 33 -3.53 -7.52 25.81
CA PHE A 33 -4.81 -7.37 25.11
C PHE A 33 -5.86 -8.28 25.72
N HIS A 34 -7.04 -7.72 26.00
CA HIS A 34 -8.24 -8.49 26.36
C HIS A 34 -9.15 -8.52 25.14
N VAL A 35 -9.31 -9.72 24.56
CA VAL A 35 -10.01 -9.94 23.29
C VAL A 35 -10.96 -11.13 23.40
N HIS A 36 -11.76 -11.33 22.35
CA HIS A 36 -12.77 -12.37 22.24
C HIS A 36 -12.29 -13.46 21.29
N SER A 37 -12.31 -14.71 21.75
CA SER A 37 -11.91 -15.89 20.97
C SER A 37 -12.71 -16.00 19.68
N ILE A 38 -14.00 -15.67 19.71
CA ILE A 38 -14.87 -15.72 18.53
C ILE A 38 -14.39 -14.78 17.42
N MET A 39 -13.96 -13.56 17.74
CA MET A 39 -13.46 -12.59 16.76
C MET A 39 -12.15 -13.07 16.13
N LEU A 40 -11.24 -13.61 16.96
CA LEU A 40 -10.00 -14.20 16.47
C LEU A 40 -10.29 -15.39 15.53
N LYS A 41 -11.16 -16.32 15.91
CA LYS A 41 -11.48 -17.53 15.11
C LYS A 41 -12.19 -17.22 13.79
N ILE A 42 -13.03 -16.19 13.75
CA ILE A 42 -13.70 -15.76 12.52
C ILE A 42 -12.66 -15.28 11.50
N HIS A 43 -11.71 -14.44 11.93
CA HIS A 43 -10.82 -13.71 11.03
C HIS A 43 -9.40 -14.27 10.89
N SER A 44 -9.04 -15.31 11.65
CA SER A 44 -7.74 -15.94 11.61
C SER A 44 -7.86 -17.46 11.57
N GLY A 45 -7.34 -18.07 10.50
CA GLY A 45 -7.23 -19.53 10.38
C GLY A 45 -6.35 -20.14 11.47
N PHE A 46 -5.29 -19.43 11.88
CA PHE A 46 -4.41 -19.83 12.98
C PHE A 46 -5.20 -19.97 14.28
N PHE A 47 -5.89 -18.91 14.72
CA PHE A 47 -6.62 -18.95 15.99
C PHE A 47 -7.79 -19.95 15.95
N ARG A 48 -8.45 -20.11 14.80
CA ARG A 48 -9.46 -21.15 14.59
C ARG A 48 -8.93 -22.56 14.84
N LYS A 49 -7.70 -22.85 14.37
CA LYS A 49 -7.06 -24.16 14.52
C LYS A 49 -6.52 -24.38 15.93
N PHE A 50 -5.90 -23.36 16.52
CA PHE A 50 -5.04 -23.55 17.70
C PHE A 50 -5.64 -23.10 19.03
N LEU A 51 -6.66 -22.23 19.07
CA LEU A 51 -7.26 -21.84 20.36
C LEU A 51 -7.92 -23.04 21.04
N ASP A 52 -8.69 -23.82 20.30
CA ASP A 52 -9.49 -24.93 20.84
C ASP A 52 -8.78 -26.30 20.80
N SER A 53 -7.48 -26.34 20.51
CA SER A 53 -6.72 -27.60 20.51
C SER A 53 -6.82 -28.27 21.89
N PRO A 54 -7.07 -29.59 21.98
CA PRO A 54 -7.33 -30.27 23.25
C PRO A 54 -6.25 -30.05 24.31
N GLU A 55 -4.99 -30.00 23.85
CA GLU A 55 -3.83 -29.79 24.71
C GLU A 55 -3.80 -28.38 25.33
N LYS A 56 -4.52 -27.41 24.75
CA LYS A 56 -4.56 -25.99 25.11
C LYS A 56 -5.80 -25.56 25.91
N LYS A 57 -6.71 -26.50 26.22
CA LYS A 57 -7.97 -26.26 26.95
C LYS A 57 -7.82 -26.40 28.48
N ILE A 58 -6.77 -25.84 29.05
CA ILE A 58 -6.69 -25.65 30.50
C ILE A 58 -7.14 -24.22 30.78
N PRO A 59 -8.18 -23.98 31.61
CA PRO A 59 -8.62 -22.63 31.92
C PRO A 59 -7.44 -21.81 32.44
N ALA A 60 -7.07 -20.76 31.71
CA ALA A 60 -5.89 -19.98 32.07
C ALA A 60 -6.09 -19.19 33.37
N SER A 61 -7.33 -18.77 33.67
CA SER A 61 -7.73 -18.18 34.95
C SER A 61 -9.25 -18.21 35.10
N ALA A 62 -9.77 -17.75 36.25
CA ALA A 62 -11.20 -17.61 36.48
C ALA A 62 -11.88 -16.59 35.54
N GLU A 63 -11.11 -15.65 34.96
CA GLU A 63 -11.64 -14.58 34.09
C GLU A 63 -11.42 -14.87 32.59
N PHE A 64 -10.35 -15.59 32.23
CA PHE A 64 -9.97 -15.85 30.85
C PHE A 64 -9.91 -17.35 30.55
N ALA A 65 -10.65 -17.76 29.51
CA ALA A 65 -10.61 -19.13 29.00
C ALA A 65 -9.25 -19.44 28.35
N TYR A 66 -8.64 -18.45 27.69
CA TYR A 66 -7.36 -18.60 27.01
C TYR A 66 -6.35 -17.53 27.47
N GLU A 67 -5.11 -17.94 27.66
CA GLU A 67 -3.99 -17.02 27.85
C GLU A 67 -2.84 -17.41 26.94
N TRP A 68 -2.36 -16.43 26.18
CA TRP A 68 -1.26 -16.59 25.25
C TRP A 68 -0.19 -15.53 25.54
N VAL A 69 1.07 -15.93 25.37
CA VAL A 69 2.26 -15.12 25.67
C VAL A 69 3.18 -15.11 24.47
N THR A 70 3.97 -14.06 24.31
CA THR A 70 5.05 -14.03 23.32
C THR A 70 6.11 -15.09 23.63
N LYS A 71 6.51 -15.82 22.60
CA LYS A 71 7.77 -16.57 22.51
C LYS A 71 8.63 -15.92 21.43
N ILE A 72 9.91 -15.73 21.73
CA ILE A 72 10.94 -15.30 20.77
C ILE A 72 11.78 -16.53 20.44
N ASP A 73 11.98 -16.78 19.15
CA ASP A 73 12.79 -17.88 18.64
C ASP A 73 14.25 -17.42 18.42
N ASP A 74 15.15 -18.38 18.16
CA ASP A 74 16.61 -18.13 18.05
C ASP A 74 16.99 -17.15 16.93
N ASP A 75 16.14 -17.04 15.91
CA ASP A 75 16.30 -16.11 14.78
C ASP A 75 15.75 -14.70 15.06
N MET A 76 15.40 -14.42 16.32
CA MET A 76 14.77 -13.18 16.78
C MET A 76 13.36 -12.94 16.22
N SER A 77 12.75 -13.92 15.53
CA SER A 77 11.32 -13.88 15.21
C SER A 77 10.50 -14.14 16.47
N TRP A 78 9.23 -13.74 16.45
CA TRP A 78 8.35 -13.91 17.60
C TRP A 78 6.97 -14.40 17.17
N HIS A 79 6.33 -15.12 18.07
CA HIS A 79 4.95 -15.59 17.89
C HIS A 79 4.25 -15.81 19.24
N LEU A 80 2.93 -15.97 19.20
CA LEU A 80 2.15 -16.28 20.40
C LEU A 80 2.08 -17.80 20.64
N ILE A 81 2.31 -18.20 21.89
CA ILE A 81 2.08 -19.57 22.38
C ILE A 81 1.10 -19.55 23.56
N ALA A 82 0.43 -20.67 23.84
CA ALA A 82 -0.38 -20.77 25.05
C ALA A 82 0.52 -20.69 26.29
N ALA A 83 0.11 -19.93 27.32
CA ALA A 83 0.94 -19.58 28.47
C ALA A 83 1.48 -20.80 29.24
N GLN A 84 0.74 -21.90 29.24
CA GLN A 84 1.14 -23.19 29.82
C GLN A 84 2.38 -23.83 29.19
N TYR A 85 2.76 -23.44 27.96
CA TYR A 85 3.98 -23.91 27.29
C TYR A 85 5.15 -22.94 27.45
N ARG A 86 5.01 -21.89 28.25
CA ARG A 86 6.10 -20.94 28.50
C ARG A 86 7.18 -21.65 29.32
N THR A 87 8.38 -21.77 28.76
CA THR A 87 9.57 -22.30 29.45
C THR A 87 10.33 -21.18 30.17
N ILE A 88 11.17 -21.53 31.15
CA ILE A 88 12.01 -20.58 31.91
C ILE A 88 12.97 -19.82 30.97
N GLU A 89 13.48 -20.47 29.93
CA GLU A 89 14.34 -19.83 28.90
C GLU A 89 13.60 -18.72 28.13
N ALA A 90 12.29 -18.88 27.91
CA ALA A 90 11.47 -17.85 27.26
C ALA A 90 11.21 -16.61 28.15
N GLU A 91 11.54 -16.65 29.44
CA GLU A 91 11.46 -15.47 30.33
C GLU A 91 12.64 -14.52 30.15
N GLN A 92 13.81 -15.02 29.73
CA GLN A 92 15.03 -14.22 29.63
C GLN A 92 15.15 -13.43 28.31
N ASN A 93 14.43 -13.86 27.26
CA ASN A 93 14.58 -13.30 25.91
C ASN A 93 13.60 -12.16 25.59
N VAL A 94 12.58 -11.88 26.41
CA VAL A 94 11.52 -10.91 26.06
C VAL A 94 12.03 -9.47 25.93
N GLY A 95 13.14 -9.13 26.60
CA GLY A 95 13.82 -7.83 26.46
C GLY A 95 14.76 -7.70 25.25
N ALA A 96 14.93 -8.74 24.44
CA ALA A 96 15.99 -8.78 23.42
C ALA A 96 15.70 -7.93 22.16
N LEU A 97 14.45 -7.53 21.93
CA LEU A 97 14.04 -6.80 20.71
C LEU A 97 14.21 -5.27 20.81
N GLY A 98 14.44 -4.70 22.00
CA GLY A 98 14.70 -3.26 22.16
C GLY A 98 13.68 -2.36 21.46
N GLU A 99 14.13 -1.42 20.62
CA GLU A 99 13.24 -0.52 19.84
C GLU A 99 12.34 -1.26 18.84
N HIS A 100 12.74 -2.44 18.36
CA HIS A 100 11.90 -3.25 17.47
C HIS A 100 10.64 -3.76 18.18
N GLN A 101 10.68 -3.96 19.50
CA GLN A 101 9.53 -4.42 20.28
C GLN A 101 8.34 -3.46 20.15
N ALA A 102 8.57 -2.15 20.31
CA ALA A 102 7.50 -1.15 20.22
C ALA A 102 6.90 -1.06 18.80
N HIS A 103 7.68 -1.37 17.77
CA HIS A 103 7.16 -1.48 16.40
C HIS A 103 6.28 -2.72 16.25
N GLU A 104 6.74 -3.89 16.69
CA GLU A 104 6.00 -5.14 16.63
C GLU A 104 4.69 -5.10 17.45
N GLU A 105 4.73 -4.52 18.64
CA GLU A 105 3.54 -4.26 19.48
C GLU A 105 2.48 -3.45 18.75
N ARG A 106 2.88 -2.34 18.12
CA ARG A 106 1.97 -1.48 17.35
C ARG A 106 1.44 -2.19 16.10
N THR A 107 2.28 -2.96 15.42
CA THR A 107 1.86 -3.70 14.23
C THR A 107 0.87 -4.81 14.59
N PHE A 108 1.09 -5.52 15.70
CA PHE A 108 0.12 -6.49 16.21
C PHE A 108 -1.18 -5.82 16.70
N GLU A 109 -1.09 -4.64 17.33
CA GLU A 109 -2.27 -3.83 17.67
C GLU A 109 -3.09 -3.48 16.42
N LYS A 110 -2.44 -3.09 15.31
CA LYS A 110 -3.11 -2.85 14.01
C LYS A 110 -3.81 -4.10 13.46
N LEU A 111 -3.19 -5.28 13.59
CA LEU A 111 -3.83 -6.54 13.21
C LEU A 111 -5.10 -6.80 14.04
N LEU A 112 -5.05 -6.57 15.36
CA LEU A 112 -6.24 -6.68 16.21
C LEU A 112 -7.29 -5.63 15.84
N LEU A 113 -6.91 -4.38 15.57
CA LEU A 113 -7.84 -3.35 15.11
C LEU A 113 -8.55 -3.78 13.80
N ALA A 114 -7.82 -4.37 12.85
CA ALA A 114 -8.39 -4.95 11.64
C ALA A 114 -9.39 -6.08 11.95
N ILE A 115 -9.02 -7.04 12.81
CA ILE A 115 -9.91 -8.14 13.26
C ILE A 115 -11.22 -7.61 13.85
N TYR A 116 -11.18 -6.48 14.56
CA TYR A 116 -12.35 -5.85 15.15
C TYR A 116 -13.03 -4.83 14.25
N ASN A 117 -12.58 -4.68 13.00
CA ASN A 117 -13.04 -3.66 12.07
C ASN A 117 -13.02 -2.24 12.69
N LYS A 118 -12.00 -1.96 13.49
CA LYS A 118 -11.75 -0.65 14.10
C LYS A 118 -10.77 0.15 13.23
N PRO A 119 -10.88 1.49 13.18
CA PRO A 119 -9.95 2.33 12.43
C PRO A 119 -8.51 2.17 12.91
N TYR A 120 -7.58 2.14 11.95
CA TYR A 120 -6.14 2.23 12.16
C TYR A 120 -5.51 2.94 10.96
N ALA A 121 -4.27 3.41 11.10
CA ALA A 121 -3.53 4.09 10.03
C ALA A 121 -2.26 3.33 9.67
N ILE A 122 -1.84 3.47 8.42
CA ILE A 122 -0.55 3.01 7.92
C ILE A 122 0.16 4.21 7.34
N ASP A 123 1.28 4.62 7.94
CA ASP A 123 1.97 5.86 7.55
C ASP A 123 3.15 5.61 6.60
N LYS A 124 3.72 4.41 6.68
CA LYS A 124 4.91 3.99 5.95
C LYS A 124 4.69 2.62 5.31
N LEU A 125 5.35 2.39 4.18
CA LEU A 125 5.35 1.10 3.50
C LEU A 125 5.93 -0.01 4.38
N ASN A 126 6.90 0.31 5.24
CA ASN A 126 7.47 -0.67 6.16
C ASN A 126 6.41 -1.20 7.16
N ASP A 127 5.54 -0.34 7.68
CA ASP A 127 4.44 -0.76 8.55
C ASP A 127 3.52 -1.76 7.84
N LEU A 128 3.22 -1.53 6.55
CA LEU A 128 2.42 -2.46 5.75
C LEU A 128 3.16 -3.79 5.56
N ILE A 129 4.47 -3.77 5.28
CA ILE A 129 5.28 -5.00 5.14
C ILE A 129 5.17 -5.86 6.41
N HIS A 130 5.37 -5.26 7.59
CA HIS A 130 5.30 -6.00 8.85
C HIS A 130 3.87 -6.47 9.16
N LEU A 131 2.85 -5.64 8.90
CA LEU A 131 1.45 -6.02 9.09
C LEU A 131 1.06 -7.19 8.18
N THR A 132 1.46 -7.17 6.90
CA THR A 132 1.23 -8.27 5.96
C THR A 132 1.90 -9.55 6.43
N LYS A 133 3.16 -9.49 6.90
CA LYS A 133 3.86 -10.67 7.44
C LYS A 133 3.15 -11.26 8.67
N LEU A 134 2.73 -10.43 9.63
CA LEU A 134 1.97 -10.90 10.78
C LEU A 134 0.62 -11.49 10.36
N ALA A 135 -0.07 -10.84 9.43
CA ALA A 135 -1.35 -11.31 8.93
C ALA A 135 -1.21 -12.63 8.16
N ASP A 136 -0.14 -12.83 7.40
CA ASP A 136 0.18 -14.09 6.73
C ASP A 136 0.42 -15.20 7.77
N TYR A 137 1.29 -14.96 8.74
CA TYR A 137 1.59 -15.90 9.83
C TYR A 137 0.34 -16.32 10.62
N TYR A 138 -0.49 -15.34 11.01
CA TYR A 138 -1.73 -15.61 11.73
C TYR A 138 -2.90 -15.99 10.79
N CYS A 139 -2.66 -16.22 9.50
CA CYS A 139 -3.68 -16.57 8.50
C CYS A 139 -4.90 -15.63 8.53
N ALA A 140 -4.63 -14.33 8.50
CA ALA A 140 -5.56 -13.20 8.66
C ALA A 140 -5.40 -12.14 7.56
N LEU A 141 -4.77 -12.48 6.42
CA LEU A 141 -4.59 -11.55 5.28
C LEU A 141 -5.91 -10.93 4.81
N ARG A 142 -6.99 -11.73 4.73
CA ARG A 142 -8.30 -11.29 4.24
C ARG A 142 -8.89 -10.13 5.05
N ILE A 143 -8.80 -10.16 6.38
CA ILE A 143 -9.36 -9.08 7.19
C ILE A 143 -8.51 -7.80 7.10
N VAL A 144 -7.19 -7.94 6.98
CA VAL A 144 -6.30 -6.80 6.71
C VAL A 144 -6.62 -6.21 5.33
N SER A 145 -6.69 -7.03 4.29
CA SER A 145 -7.09 -6.61 2.94
C SER A 145 -8.38 -5.78 2.92
N ARG A 146 -9.42 -6.28 3.60
CA ARG A 146 -10.74 -5.64 3.68
C ARG A 146 -10.72 -4.26 4.35
N THR A 147 -9.85 -4.08 5.34
CA THR A 147 -9.79 -2.84 6.14
C THR A 147 -8.71 -1.88 5.67
N LEU A 148 -7.83 -2.34 4.78
CA LEU A 148 -6.63 -1.62 4.34
C LEU A 148 -6.95 -0.33 3.57
N ASP A 149 -8.01 -0.29 2.76
CA ASP A 149 -8.35 0.91 1.98
C ASP A 149 -8.53 2.14 2.89
N ALA A 150 -9.33 1.99 3.95
CA ALA A 150 -9.55 3.03 4.93
C ALA A 150 -8.25 3.38 5.68
N ALA A 151 -7.43 2.37 6.01
CA ALA A 151 -6.18 2.59 6.72
C ALA A 151 -5.14 3.35 5.90
N MET A 152 -5.01 3.06 4.60
CA MET A 152 -4.12 3.77 3.69
C MET A 152 -4.61 5.19 3.40
N LEU A 153 -5.91 5.37 3.15
CA LEU A 153 -6.50 6.68 2.84
C LEU A 153 -6.53 7.63 4.04
N SER A 154 -6.41 7.10 5.25
CA SER A 154 -6.31 7.92 6.47
C SER A 154 -4.97 8.66 6.61
N SER A 155 -3.93 8.25 5.87
CA SER A 155 -2.58 8.81 5.96
C SER A 155 -2.12 9.44 4.65
N SER A 156 -1.89 10.76 4.66
CA SER A 156 -1.36 11.47 3.50
C SER A 156 0.12 11.13 3.19
N SER A 157 0.87 10.60 4.17
CA SER A 157 2.28 10.26 3.97
C SER A 157 2.48 8.91 3.27
N PHE A 158 1.53 7.99 3.42
CA PHE A 158 1.64 6.65 2.87
C PHE A 158 1.69 6.64 1.35
N GLY A 159 0.82 7.43 0.70
CA GLY A 159 0.82 7.59 -0.75
C GLY A 159 2.18 8.04 -1.29
N LEU A 160 2.85 8.99 -0.60
CA LEU A 160 4.17 9.46 -0.99
C LEU A 160 5.26 8.40 -0.81
N ASP A 161 5.14 7.54 0.18
CA ASP A 161 6.07 6.43 0.39
C ASP A 161 5.91 5.36 -0.71
N VAL A 162 4.66 5.04 -1.08
CA VAL A 162 4.35 4.17 -2.23
C VAL A 162 4.87 4.77 -3.55
N PHE A 163 4.72 6.09 -3.75
CA PHE A 163 5.26 6.80 -4.93
C PHE A 163 6.77 6.57 -5.09
N LYS A 164 7.51 6.64 -3.98
CA LYS A 164 8.97 6.42 -3.94
C LYS A 164 9.33 4.95 -4.17
N HIS A 165 8.52 4.01 -3.67
CA HIS A 165 8.87 2.59 -3.62
C HIS A 165 7.80 1.63 -4.20
N PRO A 166 7.28 1.85 -5.44
CA PRO A 166 6.19 1.03 -5.97
C PRO A 166 6.62 -0.42 -6.25
N LEU A 167 7.90 -0.67 -6.59
CA LEU A 167 8.43 -2.04 -6.75
C LEU A 167 8.34 -2.85 -5.44
N LYS A 168 8.54 -2.20 -4.29
CA LYS A 168 8.43 -2.86 -2.98
C LYS A 168 6.97 -3.03 -2.55
N ALA A 169 6.09 -2.12 -2.96
CA ALA A 169 4.67 -2.16 -2.63
C ALA A 169 3.87 -3.14 -3.51
N MET A 170 4.29 -3.37 -4.75
CA MET A 170 3.59 -4.23 -5.70
C MET A 170 3.36 -5.67 -5.19
N PRO A 171 4.35 -6.40 -4.64
CA PRO A 171 4.11 -7.73 -4.08
C PRO A 171 3.10 -7.74 -2.92
N LEU A 172 3.12 -6.71 -2.07
CA LEU A 172 2.17 -6.57 -0.98
C LEU A 172 0.74 -6.37 -1.51
N ALA A 173 0.60 -5.56 -2.56
CA ALA A 173 -0.69 -5.33 -3.21
C ALA A 173 -1.30 -6.63 -3.76
N VAL A 174 -0.45 -7.49 -4.34
CA VAL A 174 -0.85 -8.81 -4.84
C VAL A 174 -1.20 -9.75 -3.69
N GLN A 175 -0.33 -9.86 -2.68
CA GLN A 175 -0.53 -10.77 -1.54
C GLN A 175 -1.79 -10.41 -0.74
N LEU A 176 -2.02 -9.11 -0.52
CA LEU A 176 -3.22 -8.62 0.15
C LEU A 176 -4.43 -8.52 -0.79
N ARG A 177 -4.28 -8.80 -2.08
CA ARG A 177 -5.32 -8.61 -3.10
C ARG A 177 -5.98 -7.23 -3.02
N ASN A 178 -5.19 -6.20 -2.73
CA ASN A 178 -5.69 -4.85 -2.53
C ASN A 178 -5.74 -4.07 -3.85
N ARG A 179 -6.97 -3.78 -4.30
CA ARG A 179 -7.22 -3.15 -5.60
C ARG A 179 -6.62 -1.75 -5.72
N ILE A 180 -6.78 -0.91 -4.69
CA ILE A 180 -6.29 0.47 -4.72
C ILE A 180 -4.76 0.46 -4.84
N LEU A 181 -4.08 -0.23 -3.92
CA LEU A 181 -2.62 -0.30 -3.88
C LEU A 181 -2.05 -0.92 -5.16
N TYR A 182 -2.71 -1.92 -5.74
CA TYR A 182 -2.26 -2.53 -6.97
C TYR A 182 -2.28 -1.55 -8.15
N LYS A 183 -3.41 -0.84 -8.33
CA LYS A 183 -3.56 0.16 -9.40
C LYS A 183 -2.58 1.31 -9.24
N GLU A 184 -2.38 1.80 -8.02
CA GLU A 184 -1.35 2.78 -7.68
C GLU A 184 0.03 2.33 -8.15
N CYS A 185 0.44 1.13 -7.72
CA CYS A 185 1.76 0.61 -8.04
C CYS A 185 1.91 0.44 -9.56
N LEU A 186 0.91 -0.10 -10.27
CA LEU A 186 1.01 -0.35 -11.70
C LEU A 186 1.17 0.95 -12.51
N ILE A 187 0.47 2.02 -12.13
CA ILE A 187 0.62 3.36 -12.73
C ILE A 187 2.00 3.94 -12.40
N LEU A 188 2.42 3.87 -11.13
CA LEU A 188 3.69 4.46 -10.67
C LEU A 188 4.94 3.75 -11.22
N LEU A 189 4.82 2.48 -11.61
CA LEU A 189 5.87 1.72 -12.28
C LEU A 189 6.09 2.14 -13.74
N GLN A 190 5.12 2.83 -14.37
CA GLN A 190 5.28 3.38 -15.72
C GLN A 190 6.30 4.52 -15.77
N GLY A 191 6.69 5.05 -14.62
CA GLY A 191 7.66 6.13 -14.53
C GLY A 191 8.86 5.82 -13.61
N PRO A 192 9.91 6.66 -13.69
CA PRO A 192 10.02 7.86 -14.54
C PRO A 192 10.01 7.56 -16.06
N TRP A 193 9.51 8.48 -16.89
CA TRP A 193 9.26 8.27 -18.33
C TRP A 193 10.43 7.66 -19.12
N THR A 194 11.66 8.04 -18.81
CA THR A 194 12.85 7.54 -19.52
C THR A 194 13.54 6.37 -18.84
N ASP A 195 12.99 5.91 -17.73
CA ASP A 195 13.55 4.84 -16.92
C ASP A 195 12.39 4.16 -16.18
N ALA A 196 11.48 3.58 -16.97
CA ALA A 196 10.25 3.05 -16.45
C ALA A 196 10.55 1.83 -15.57
N ARG A 197 10.14 1.90 -14.30
CA ARG A 197 10.50 0.91 -13.27
C ARG A 197 9.82 -0.44 -13.45
N PHE A 198 8.84 -0.57 -14.33
CA PHE A 198 8.19 -1.86 -14.57
C PHE A 198 9.14 -2.89 -15.20
N HIS A 199 10.23 -2.47 -15.84
CA HIS A 199 11.26 -3.37 -16.36
C HIS A 199 11.97 -4.19 -15.27
N ASP A 200 11.94 -3.72 -14.02
CA ASP A 200 12.54 -4.40 -12.87
C ASP A 200 11.62 -5.48 -12.25
N LEU A 201 10.38 -5.61 -12.76
CA LEU A 201 9.45 -6.65 -12.31
C LEU A 201 9.97 -8.04 -12.66
N GLN A 202 10.05 -8.89 -11.65
CA GLN A 202 10.50 -10.28 -11.82
C GLN A 202 9.38 -11.24 -12.24
N ASP A 203 8.12 -10.92 -11.90
CA ASP A 203 6.97 -11.73 -12.28
C ASP A 203 6.55 -11.42 -13.73
N PRO A 204 6.62 -12.41 -14.66
CA PRO A 204 6.26 -12.21 -16.06
C PRO A 204 4.80 -11.79 -16.28
N GLN A 205 3.87 -12.22 -15.43
CA GLN A 205 2.46 -11.82 -15.56
C GLN A 205 2.26 -10.36 -15.15
N LEU A 206 2.93 -9.92 -14.09
CA LEU A 206 2.93 -8.50 -13.70
C LEU A 206 3.60 -7.65 -14.76
N LEU A 207 4.72 -8.11 -15.31
CA LEU A 207 5.42 -7.44 -16.41
C LEU A 207 4.49 -7.28 -17.62
N LYS A 208 3.79 -8.35 -18.04
CA LYS A 208 2.82 -8.30 -19.15
C LYS A 208 1.73 -7.25 -18.92
N ARG A 209 1.18 -7.17 -17.71
CA ARG A 209 0.15 -6.17 -17.35
C ARG A 209 0.70 -4.75 -17.35
N ALA A 210 1.92 -4.57 -16.85
CA ALA A 210 2.58 -3.28 -16.88
C ALA A 210 2.89 -2.82 -18.31
N THR A 211 3.32 -3.72 -19.19
CA THR A 211 3.51 -3.45 -20.62
C THR A 211 2.19 -3.06 -21.29
N LYS A 212 1.08 -3.77 -21.00
CA LYS A 212 -0.25 -3.40 -21.51
C LYS A 212 -0.62 -1.95 -21.14
N LEU A 213 -0.32 -1.54 -19.91
CA LEU A 213 -0.57 -0.16 -19.47
C LEU A 213 0.37 0.83 -20.19
N ASN A 214 1.64 0.49 -20.36
CA ASN A 214 2.60 1.28 -21.14
C ASN A 214 2.11 1.49 -22.58
N ASP A 215 1.58 0.44 -23.22
CA ASP A 215 1.03 0.49 -24.58
C ASP A 215 -0.17 1.46 -24.68
N GLN A 216 -0.99 1.58 -23.61
CA GLN A 216 -2.05 2.59 -23.56
C GLN A 216 -1.48 4.01 -23.61
N ILE A 217 -0.37 4.27 -22.90
CA ILE A 217 0.33 5.56 -22.90
C ILE A 217 0.88 5.87 -24.28
N TYR A 218 1.60 4.93 -24.90
CA TYR A 218 2.14 5.11 -26.26
C TYR A 218 1.04 5.27 -27.31
N THR A 219 -0.08 4.56 -27.17
CA THR A 219 -1.25 4.74 -28.04
C THR A 219 -1.83 6.14 -27.89
N ALA A 220 -1.95 6.65 -26.66
CA ALA A 220 -2.41 8.01 -26.41
C ALA A 220 -1.46 9.06 -26.99
N ILE A 221 -0.15 8.88 -26.82
CA ILE A 221 0.90 9.71 -27.44
C ILE A 221 0.73 9.73 -28.96
N GLY A 222 0.60 8.56 -29.61
CA GLY A 222 0.42 8.46 -31.05
C GLY A 222 -0.84 9.19 -31.55
N LYS A 223 -1.96 9.06 -30.82
CA LYS A 223 -3.21 9.78 -31.14
C LYS A 223 -3.06 11.29 -31.04
N VAL A 224 -2.44 11.78 -29.97
CA VAL A 224 -2.19 13.22 -29.80
C VAL A 224 -1.26 13.73 -30.90
N SER A 225 -0.14 13.04 -31.15
CA SER A 225 0.82 13.44 -32.17
C SER A 225 0.20 13.48 -33.57
N LEU A 226 -0.63 12.50 -33.93
CA LEU A 226 -1.37 12.52 -35.20
C LEU A 226 -2.33 13.70 -35.28
N GLY A 227 -3.09 13.95 -34.22
CA GLY A 227 -4.03 15.07 -34.15
C GLY A 227 -3.34 16.42 -34.24
N LEU A 228 -2.21 16.60 -33.54
CA LEU A 228 -1.40 17.81 -33.60
C LEU A 228 -0.79 18.01 -34.99
N THR A 229 -0.20 16.98 -35.61
CA THR A 229 0.34 17.11 -36.97
C THR A 229 -0.74 17.51 -37.99
N GLY A 230 -1.94 16.93 -37.89
CA GLY A 230 -3.07 17.32 -38.74
C GLY A 230 -3.58 18.73 -38.46
N PHE A 231 -3.57 19.18 -37.20
CA PHE A 231 -3.90 20.55 -36.84
C PHE A 231 -2.89 21.54 -37.44
N MET A 232 -1.60 21.29 -37.25
CA MET A 232 -0.51 22.16 -37.73
C MET A 232 -0.47 22.27 -39.26
N SER A 233 -0.84 21.22 -39.99
CA SER A 233 -0.90 21.29 -41.46
C SER A 233 -2.06 22.12 -42.01
N THR A 234 -3.06 22.45 -41.19
CA THR A 234 -4.26 23.20 -41.59
C THR A 234 -4.24 24.66 -41.14
N VAL A 235 -3.27 25.04 -40.31
CA VAL A 235 -3.27 26.29 -39.56
C VAL A 235 -1.97 27.04 -39.79
N GLU A 236 -2.02 28.18 -40.50
CA GLU A 236 -0.88 29.09 -40.69
C GLU A 236 -0.62 29.97 -39.46
N TYR A 237 -0.39 29.37 -38.28
CA TYR A 237 -0.02 30.13 -37.08
C TYR A 237 1.39 29.79 -36.61
N GLN A 238 2.37 30.54 -37.12
CA GLN A 238 3.78 30.49 -36.72
C GLN A 238 3.98 30.56 -35.20
N ILE A 239 3.09 31.26 -34.48
CA ILE A 239 3.17 31.37 -33.01
C ILE A 239 2.92 30.02 -32.32
N LEU A 240 2.07 29.15 -32.88
CA LEU A 240 1.80 27.83 -32.32
C LEU A 240 2.98 26.88 -32.57
N ASP A 241 3.61 26.96 -33.75
CA ASP A 241 4.86 26.28 -34.07
C ASP A 241 5.97 26.68 -33.09
N ASP A 242 6.20 27.99 -32.94
CA ASP A 242 7.20 28.55 -32.03
C ASP A 242 6.96 28.10 -30.58
N TYR A 243 5.69 28.05 -30.15
CA TYR A 243 5.33 27.58 -28.82
C TYR A 243 5.61 26.08 -28.64
N MET A 244 5.23 25.23 -29.61
CA MET A 244 5.51 23.80 -29.55
C MET A 244 7.01 23.53 -29.54
N GLU A 245 7.78 24.23 -30.38
CA GLU A 245 9.23 24.13 -30.40
C GLU A 245 9.84 24.55 -29.05
N LYS A 246 9.43 25.71 -28.53
CA LYS A 246 9.87 26.18 -27.22
C LYS A 246 9.53 25.18 -26.12
N THR A 247 8.32 24.64 -26.14
CA THR A 247 7.84 23.66 -25.15
C THR A 247 8.63 22.36 -25.23
N ALA A 248 8.96 21.90 -26.44
CA ALA A 248 9.83 20.75 -26.64
C ALA A 248 11.20 21.01 -26.02
N ARG A 249 11.83 22.15 -26.33
CA ARG A 249 13.14 22.56 -25.80
C ARG A 249 13.16 22.67 -24.27
N THR A 250 12.16 23.29 -23.65
CA THR A 250 12.06 23.42 -22.19
C THR A 250 11.73 22.11 -21.48
N SER A 251 11.16 21.14 -22.22
CA SER A 251 10.85 19.80 -21.72
C SER A 251 12.00 18.81 -21.93
N VAL A 252 13.10 19.20 -22.58
CA VAL A 252 14.29 18.33 -22.71
C VAL A 252 14.95 18.16 -21.36
N MET A 253 15.24 16.91 -21.00
CA MET A 253 16.08 16.64 -19.84
C MET A 253 17.55 16.88 -20.19
N HIS A 254 18.17 17.87 -19.53
CA HIS A 254 19.54 18.33 -19.82
C HIS A 254 20.60 17.23 -19.93
N ARG A 255 20.41 16.09 -19.25
CA ARG A 255 21.38 14.97 -19.25
C ARG A 255 21.20 13.96 -20.38
N SER A 256 19.98 13.77 -20.89
CA SER A 256 19.70 12.72 -21.88
C SER A 256 19.37 13.23 -23.27
N GLN A 257 19.14 14.55 -23.43
CA GLN A 257 18.60 15.14 -24.67
C GLN A 257 17.27 14.52 -25.12
N VAL A 258 16.58 13.79 -24.23
CA VAL A 258 15.26 13.20 -24.47
C VAL A 258 14.19 14.14 -23.93
N ILE A 259 13.12 14.32 -24.70
CA ILE A 259 11.93 15.06 -24.28
C ILE A 259 11.26 14.32 -23.11
N ASN A 260 11.05 15.03 -22.01
CA ASN A 260 10.20 14.59 -20.91
C ASN A 260 8.73 14.68 -21.33
N ALA A 261 8.23 13.63 -21.99
CA ALA A 261 6.89 13.61 -22.59
C ALA A 261 5.77 14.01 -21.59
N PRO A 262 5.75 13.53 -20.33
CA PRO A 262 4.76 14.01 -19.35
C PRO A 262 4.73 15.53 -19.19
N SER A 263 5.89 16.18 -19.04
CA SER A 263 5.97 17.63 -18.86
C SER A 263 5.65 18.39 -20.16
N TYR A 264 6.05 17.83 -21.31
CA TYR A 264 5.74 18.39 -22.62
C TYR A 264 4.22 18.46 -22.85
N TYR A 265 3.52 17.33 -22.71
CA TYR A 265 2.06 17.29 -22.91
C TYR A 265 1.30 18.10 -21.87
N ARG A 266 1.79 18.16 -20.63
CA ARG A 266 1.22 19.04 -19.59
C ARG A 266 1.32 20.51 -20.00
N GLN A 267 2.48 20.98 -20.45
CA GLN A 267 2.66 22.37 -20.90
C GLN A 267 1.74 22.71 -22.08
N LEU A 268 1.64 21.82 -23.08
CA LEU A 268 0.67 22.00 -24.18
C LEU A 268 -0.78 22.06 -23.66
N TYR A 269 -1.15 21.22 -22.70
CA TYR A 269 -2.49 21.23 -22.12
C TYR A 269 -2.80 22.49 -21.27
N GLU A 270 -1.78 23.10 -20.69
CA GLU A 270 -1.90 24.32 -19.89
C GLU A 270 -1.77 25.60 -20.70
N PHE A 271 -1.33 25.49 -21.96
CA PHE A 271 -1.29 26.62 -22.87
C PHE A 271 -2.67 27.29 -22.97
N ARG A 272 -2.66 28.61 -22.92
CA ARG A 272 -3.84 29.45 -23.11
C ARG A 272 -3.53 30.45 -24.21
N TRP A 273 -4.32 30.37 -25.26
CA TRP A 273 -4.35 31.28 -26.38
C TRP A 273 -5.39 32.38 -26.16
N HIS A 274 -5.61 33.23 -27.17
CA HIS A 274 -6.58 34.31 -27.13
C HIS A 274 -7.92 33.88 -26.50
N LEU A 275 -8.44 34.74 -25.62
CA LEU A 275 -9.69 34.53 -24.86
C LEU A 275 -9.69 33.26 -23.97
N GLY A 276 -8.52 32.70 -23.64
CA GLY A 276 -8.40 31.54 -22.74
C GLY A 276 -8.61 30.20 -23.43
N SER A 277 -8.74 30.16 -24.76
CA SER A 277 -8.85 28.90 -25.51
C SER A 277 -7.55 28.10 -25.44
N ASN A 278 -7.62 26.76 -25.44
CA ASN A 278 -6.45 25.90 -25.64
C ASN A 278 -6.58 25.14 -26.97
N PRO A 279 -5.82 25.52 -28.02
CA PRO A 279 -5.86 24.82 -29.32
C PRO A 279 -5.43 23.35 -29.22
N PHE A 280 -4.60 22.98 -28.25
CA PHE A 280 -4.14 21.61 -28.03
C PHE A 280 -5.09 20.78 -27.16
N GLY A 281 -5.99 21.45 -26.42
CA GLY A 281 -6.86 20.84 -25.42
C GLY A 281 -7.74 19.74 -26.00
N ALA A 282 -8.36 19.99 -27.15
CA ALA A 282 -9.26 19.05 -27.83
C ALA A 282 -8.59 17.69 -28.17
N TYR A 283 -7.26 17.69 -28.35
CA TYR A 283 -6.50 16.48 -28.66
C TYR A 283 -6.00 15.78 -27.39
N ILE A 284 -5.59 16.55 -26.37
CA ILE A 284 -4.94 16.01 -25.17
C ILE A 284 -5.96 15.61 -24.09
N GLU A 285 -6.97 16.43 -23.84
CA GLU A 285 -7.97 16.27 -22.77
C GLU A 285 -8.70 14.92 -22.78
N PRO A 286 -9.11 14.37 -23.95
CA PRO A 286 -9.78 13.07 -23.98
C PRO A 286 -8.87 11.90 -23.57
N THR A 287 -7.55 12.10 -23.57
CA THR A 287 -6.55 11.03 -23.38
C THR A 287 -6.15 10.86 -21.91
N ILE A 288 -5.31 9.85 -21.64
CA ILE A 288 -4.76 9.58 -20.30
C ILE A 288 -3.54 10.44 -19.94
N LEU A 289 -2.95 11.18 -20.91
CA LEU A 289 -1.64 11.82 -20.75
C LEU A 289 -1.61 12.94 -19.70
N VAL A 290 -2.76 13.53 -19.40
CA VAL A 290 -2.89 14.61 -18.40
C VAL A 290 -3.79 14.25 -17.22
N LYS A 291 -4.25 12.99 -17.15
CA LYS A 291 -5.09 12.50 -16.06
C LYS A 291 -4.24 12.08 -14.86
N ASN A 292 -4.88 12.02 -13.70
CA ASN A 292 -4.35 11.38 -12.50
C ASN A 292 -5.39 10.37 -11.99
N ASP A 293 -5.11 9.09 -12.18
CA ASP A 293 -5.97 7.99 -11.74
C ASP A 293 -5.54 7.42 -10.38
N LEU A 294 -4.56 8.04 -9.70
CA LEU A 294 -4.15 7.70 -8.34
C LEU A 294 -5.20 8.18 -7.30
N LYS A 295 -5.50 7.33 -6.33
CA LYS A 295 -6.33 7.58 -5.15
C LYS A 295 -5.52 8.00 -3.93
N LEU A 296 -4.38 7.37 -3.66
CA LEU A 296 -3.50 7.68 -2.54
C LEU A 296 -2.76 9.01 -2.75
N ASN A 297 -2.55 9.40 -4.02
CA ASN A 297 -1.86 10.63 -4.41
C ASN A 297 -2.70 11.46 -5.40
N SER A 298 -3.99 11.64 -5.10
CA SER A 298 -4.94 12.34 -5.98
C SER A 298 -4.57 13.81 -6.25
N GLY A 299 -3.79 14.44 -5.38
CA GLY A 299 -3.28 15.80 -5.56
C GLY A 299 -2.09 15.93 -6.52
N LEU A 300 -1.50 14.83 -7.00
CA LEU A 300 -0.43 14.91 -7.98
C LEU A 300 -0.94 15.30 -9.37
N VAL A 301 -0.08 15.97 -10.13
CA VAL A 301 -0.37 16.40 -11.49
C VAL A 301 0.68 15.82 -12.42
N SER A 302 0.26 14.99 -13.38
CA SER A 302 1.15 14.40 -14.37
C SER A 302 1.93 15.49 -15.12
N GLY A 303 3.25 15.38 -15.17
CA GLY A 303 4.11 16.37 -15.81
C GLY A 303 4.51 17.57 -14.94
N GLN A 304 4.15 17.60 -13.64
CA GLN A 304 4.50 18.66 -12.70
C GLN A 304 5.04 18.18 -11.35
N GLY A 305 5.83 19.03 -10.69
CA GLY A 305 6.32 18.82 -9.32
C GLY A 305 7.00 17.46 -9.15
N LEU A 306 6.57 16.71 -8.13
CA LEU A 306 7.07 15.35 -7.86
C LEU A 306 6.77 14.37 -9.00
N ALA A 307 5.68 14.59 -9.75
CA ALA A 307 5.26 13.78 -10.90
C ALA A 307 5.68 14.39 -12.24
N SER A 308 6.70 15.26 -12.25
CA SER A 308 7.21 15.92 -13.46
C SER A 308 7.62 14.97 -14.57
N ARG A 309 8.03 13.75 -14.21
CA ARG A 309 8.49 12.69 -15.14
C ARG A 309 7.52 11.51 -15.22
N TYR A 310 6.26 11.69 -14.82
CA TYR A 310 5.30 10.59 -14.71
C TYR A 310 4.02 10.88 -15.47
N PHE A 311 3.57 9.90 -16.25
CA PHE A 311 2.16 9.78 -16.61
C PHE A 311 1.42 9.12 -15.44
N LEU A 312 0.30 9.70 -15.03
CA LEU A 312 -0.49 9.23 -13.89
C LEU A 312 -1.87 8.69 -14.29
N GLY A 313 -2.19 8.71 -15.59
CA GLY A 313 -3.44 8.19 -16.12
C GLY A 313 -3.27 6.78 -16.67
N GLY A 314 -4.30 5.96 -16.52
CA GLY A 314 -4.27 4.56 -16.94
C GLY A 314 -5.55 3.80 -16.61
N SER A 315 -6.08 3.05 -17.58
CA SER A 315 -7.24 2.19 -17.33
C SER A 315 -6.78 0.77 -16.98
N ILE A 316 -7.10 0.34 -15.76
CA ILE A 316 -6.84 -1.00 -15.25
C ILE A 316 -8.20 -1.61 -14.89
N PRO A 317 -8.87 -2.32 -15.80
CA PRO A 317 -10.12 -3.00 -15.52
C PRO A 317 -9.90 -4.14 -14.50
N ASP A 318 -10.97 -4.58 -13.86
CA ASP A 318 -10.85 -5.57 -12.77
C ASP A 318 -10.48 -6.97 -13.29
N GLU A 319 -10.79 -7.27 -14.55
CA GLU A 319 -10.32 -8.46 -15.29
C GLU A 319 -8.79 -8.52 -15.45
N ASP A 320 -8.10 -7.37 -15.34
CA ASP A 320 -6.64 -7.31 -15.40
C ASP A 320 -6.00 -7.50 -14.01
N LEU A 321 -6.76 -7.73 -12.93
CA LEU A 321 -6.19 -8.01 -11.62
C LEU A 321 -5.50 -9.40 -11.58
N PRO A 322 -4.45 -9.58 -10.75
CA PRO A 322 -3.76 -10.86 -10.60
C PRO A 322 -4.51 -11.92 -9.79
N TRP A 323 -5.69 -11.59 -9.28
CA TRP A 323 -6.51 -12.48 -8.47
C TRP A 323 -7.96 -12.48 -8.95
N ASP A 324 -8.68 -13.54 -8.61
CA ASP A 324 -10.12 -13.64 -8.84
C ASP A 324 -10.87 -12.74 -7.84
N THR A 325 -11.64 -11.79 -8.35
CA THR A 325 -12.45 -10.88 -7.53
C THR A 325 -13.69 -11.54 -6.93
N THR A 326 -14.05 -12.74 -7.40
CA THR A 326 -15.21 -13.51 -6.93
C THR A 326 -14.85 -14.56 -5.88
N GLU A 327 -13.55 -14.85 -5.70
CA GLU A 327 -13.09 -15.79 -4.68
C GLU A 327 -13.25 -15.21 -3.28
N GLU A 328 -14.13 -15.81 -2.48
CA GLU A 328 -14.38 -15.35 -1.10
C GLU A 328 -13.37 -15.92 -0.10
N ASP A 329 -12.93 -17.16 -0.28
CA ASP A 329 -12.08 -17.89 0.67
C ASP A 329 -10.67 -18.12 0.10
N TRP A 330 -9.85 -17.08 0.16
CA TRP A 330 -8.46 -17.05 -0.27
C TRP A 330 -7.45 -16.85 0.85
#